data_AF-B7R437-F1
#
_entry.id   AF-B7R437-F1
#
_cell.length_a   1.000
_cell.length_b   1.000
_cell.length_c   1.000
_cell.angle_alpha   90.00
_cell.angle_beta   90.00
_cell.angle_gamma   90.00
#
_symmetry.space_group_name_H-M   'P 1'
#
loop_
_entity.id
_entity.type
_entity.pdbx_description
1 polymer ?
#
loop_
_entity_poly.entity_id
_entity_poly.type
_entity_poly.pdbx_seq_one_letter_code
_entity_poly.pdbx_strand_id
1 'polypeptide(L)' 'MIERLKEIYRLWRSRCPFVRRLEEWRMRRKAREFRIRG' A
#
# COMPACT_ATOMS: atom_id res chain seq x y z
N MET A 1 7.01 -22.81 1.37
CA MET A 1 5.88 -22.59 2.30
C MET A 1 5.61 -21.10 2.58
N ILE A 2 6.64 -20.31 2.94
CA ILE A 2 6.53 -18.85 3.16
C ILE A 2 6.12 -18.07 1.88
N GLU A 3 6.57 -18.49 0.70
CA GLU A 3 6.26 -17.79 -0.54
C GLU A 3 4.77 -17.84 -0.90
N ARG A 4 4.12 -18.97 -0.64
CA ARG A 4 2.69 -19.15 -0.88
C ARG A 4 1.84 -18.27 0.05
N LEU A 5 2.27 -18.11 1.30
CA LEU A 5 1.66 -17.16 2.25
C LEU A 5 1.82 -15.70 1.78
N LYS A 6 2.99 -15.33 1.25
CA LYS A 6 3.21 -14.00 0.67
C LYS A 6 2.30 -13.75 -0.53
N GLU A 7 2.09 -14.77 -1.37
CA GLU A 7 1.23 -14.67 -2.55
C GLU A 7 -0.25 -14.49 -2.17
N ILE A 8 -0.74 -15.29 -1.23
CA ILE A 8 -2.10 -15.17 -0.67
C ILE A 8 -2.28 -13.80 -0.02
N TYR A 9 -1.29 -13.34 0.75
CA TYR A 9 -1.32 -12.01 1.35
C TYR A 9 -1.39 -10.91 0.29
N ARG A 10 -0.61 -11.01 -0.80
CA ARG A 10 -0.66 -10.05 -1.93
C ARG A 10 -2.02 -10.03 -2.60
N LEU A 11 -2.61 -11.21 -2.86
CA LEU A 11 -3.95 -11.36 -3.44
C LEU A 11 -5.04 -10.80 -2.53
N TRP A 12 -4.97 -11.07 -1.23
CA TRP A 12 -5.90 -10.51 -0.26
C TRP A 12 -5.77 -8.98 -0.18
N ARG A 13 -4.54 -8.49 -0.14
CA ARG A 13 -4.22 -7.06 -0.08
C ARG A 13 -4.74 -6.32 -1.33
N SER A 14 -4.60 -6.89 -2.52
CA SER A 14 -5.05 -6.27 -3.77
C SER A 14 -6.58 -6.22 -3.89
N ARG A 15 -7.28 -7.21 -3.31
CA ARG A 15 -8.75 -7.26 -3.29
C ARG A 15 -9.37 -6.41 -2.19
N CYS A 16 -8.64 -6.03 -1.14
CA CYS A 16 -9.17 -5.26 -0.04
C CYS A 16 -9.24 -3.75 -0.39
N PRO A 17 -10.44 -3.16 -0.56
CA PRO A 17 -10.58 -1.75 -0.93
C PRO A 17 -10.08 -0.80 0.17
N PHE A 18 -10.13 -1.22 1.43
CA PHE A 18 -9.63 -0.44 2.56
C PHE A 18 -8.11 -0.27 2.51
N VAL A 19 -7.37 -1.36 2.25
CA VAL A 19 -5.91 -1.31 2.15
C VAL A 19 -5.47 -0.45 0.96
N ARG A 20 -6.15 -0.57 -0.18
CA ARG A 20 -5.94 0.32 -1.33
C ARG A 20 -6.07 1.80 -0.95
N ARG A 21 -7.16 2.19 -0.28
CA ARG A 21 -7.36 3.59 0.16
C ARG A 21 -6.27 4.06 1.13
N LEU A 22 -5.83 3.19 2.05
CA LEU A 22 -4.73 3.50 2.96
C LEU A 22 -3.41 3.69 2.22
N GLU A 23 -3.09 2.85 1.24
CA GLU A 23 -1.88 2.99 0.43
C GLU A 23 -1.91 4.27 -0.40
N GLU A 24 -3.04 4.58 -1.02
CA GLU A 24 -3.24 5.84 -1.74
C GLU A 24 -3.08 7.06 -0.82
N TRP A 25 -3.67 7.02 0.37
CA TRP A 25 -3.51 8.09 1.37
C TRP A 25 -2.05 8.24 1.80
N ARG A 26 -1.35 7.13 2.06
CA ARG A 26 0.07 7.12 2.43
C ARG A 26 0.96 7.68 1.32
N MET A 27 0.68 7.33 0.06
CA MET A 27 1.41 7.84 -1.10
C MET A 27 1.18 9.34 -1.29
N ARG A 28 -0.07 9.81 -1.17
CA ARG A 28 -0.39 11.25 -1.23
C ARG A 28 0.29 12.04 -0.11
N ARG A 29 0.32 11.49 1.10
CA ARG A 29 1.07 12.08 2.22
C ARG A 29 2.56 12.16 1.95
N LYS A 30 3.18 11.06 1.50
CA LYS A 30 4.61 11.04 1.18
C LYS A 30 4.95 12.01 0.06
N ALA A 31 4.12 12.09 -0.98
CA ALA A 31 4.28 13.07 -2.06
C ALA A 31 4.16 14.51 -1.54
N ARG A 32 3.22 14.78 -0.62
CA ARG A 32 3.07 16.09 0.01
C ARG A 32 4.26 16.46 0.89
N GLU A 33 4.77 15.51 1.68
CA GLU A 33 5.97 15.70 2.51
C GLU A 33 7.23 15.90 1.66
N PHE A 34 7.35 15.19 0.53
CA PHE A 34 8.43 15.37 -0.43
C PHE A 34 8.40 16.77 -1.06
N ARG A 35 7.22 17.24 -1.45
CA ARG A 35 7.03 18.57 -2.06
C ARG A 35 7.25 19.74 -1.09
N ILE A 36 7.20 19.51 0.21
CA ILE A 36 7.43 20.53 1.25
C ILE A 36 8.93 20.67 1.58
N ARG A 37 9.75 19.66 1.24
CA ARG A 37 11.20 19.63 1.53
C ARG A 37 12.11 19.81 0.31
N GLY A 38 11.54 19.88 -0.90
CA GLY A 38 12.28 20.00 -2.16
C GLY A 38 12.27 21.42 -2.71
#